data_AF-A0A1U6GR66-F1
#
_entry.id   AF-A0A1U6GR66-F1
#
_cell.length_a   1.000
_cell.length_b   1.000
_cell.length_c   1.000
_cell.angle_alpha   90.00
_cell.angle_beta   90.00
_cell.angle_gamma   90.00
#
_symmetry.space_group_name_H-M   'P 1'
#
loop_
_entity.id
_entity.type
_entity.pdbx_description
1 polymer ?
#
loop_
_entity_poly.entity_id
_entity_poly.type
_entity_poly.pdbx_seq_one_letter_code
_entity_poly.pdbx_strand_id
1 'polypeptide(L)'
;MKFAEFVDRYGATDRRRYLIGLLKNELDHIVAQGWLYRAFVFGSLVNSDKDEPGDIDVLLCISKPFGADFWRKLTASEDIHIKGCQLAPNFDSEARTVPPLRSCHGVEEMVRLFNESTKNTEEDIEISADQCVEMTL
;
A
#
# COMPACT_ATOMS: atom_id res chain seq x y z
N MET A 1 12.10 -0.93 -2.83
CA MET A 1 12.73 0.08 -3.70
C MET A 1 12.47 1.47 -3.11
N LYS A 2 13.45 2.38 -3.18
CA LYS A 2 13.26 3.77 -2.72
C LYS A 2 12.44 4.57 -3.74
N PHE A 3 11.77 5.63 -3.31
CA PHE A 3 10.84 6.40 -4.15
C PHE A 3 11.51 6.93 -5.43
N ALA A 4 12.70 7.51 -5.32
CA ALA A 4 13.46 8.00 -6.47
C ALA A 4 13.75 6.88 -7.48
N GLU A 5 14.22 5.72 -7.00
CA GLU A 5 14.48 4.54 -7.84
C GLU A 5 13.20 4.03 -8.52
N PHE A 6 12.07 4.09 -7.80
CA PHE A 6 10.77 3.67 -8.32
C PHE A 6 10.26 4.61 -9.42
N VAL A 7 10.42 5.91 -9.24
CA VAL A 7 10.11 6.92 -10.27
C VAL A 7 11.02 6.76 -11.48
N ASP A 8 12.32 6.57 -11.27
CA ASP A 8 13.27 6.39 -12.37
C ASP A 8 12.95 5.15 -13.20
N ARG A 9 12.53 4.06 -12.55
CA ARG A 9 12.22 2.80 -13.22
C ARG A 9 10.83 2.77 -13.86
N TYR A 10 9.80 3.30 -13.19
CA TYR A 10 8.41 3.13 -13.59
C TYR A 10 7.72 4.43 -14.03
N GLY A 11 8.36 5.59 -13.84
CA GLY A 11 7.83 6.93 -14.14
C GLY A 11 8.29 7.50 -15.49
N ALA A 12 8.33 6.67 -16.55
CA ALA A 12 8.80 7.09 -17.87
C ALA A 12 7.91 8.19 -18.50
N THR A 13 6.61 8.15 -18.26
CA THR A 13 5.61 9.07 -18.80
C THR A 13 5.01 9.96 -17.72
N ASP A 14 4.43 11.09 -18.12
CA ASP A 14 3.76 12.01 -17.19
C ASP A 14 2.57 11.35 -16.49
N ARG A 15 1.83 10.47 -17.19
CA ARG A 15 0.76 9.67 -16.57
C ARG A 15 1.30 8.79 -15.46
N ARG A 16 2.37 8.04 -15.71
CA ARG A 16 3.00 7.18 -14.70
C ARG A 16 3.53 7.99 -13.51
N ARG A 17 4.19 9.13 -13.76
CA ARG A 17 4.67 10.03 -12.68
C ARG A 17 3.52 10.58 -11.84
N TYR A 18 2.41 10.96 -12.48
CA TYR A 18 1.21 11.41 -11.79
C TYR A 18 0.66 10.32 -10.85
N LEU A 19 0.49 9.09 -11.35
CA LEU A 19 0.00 7.96 -10.54
C LEU A 19 0.93 7.64 -9.35
N ILE A 20 2.24 7.63 -9.60
CA ILE A 20 3.24 7.45 -8.54
C ILE A 20 3.17 8.60 -7.51
N GLY A 21 2.90 9.82 -7.97
CA GLY A 21 2.68 10.99 -7.12
C GLY A 21 1.44 10.87 -6.24
N LEU A 22 0.33 10.30 -6.74
CA LEU A 22 -0.85 10.02 -5.93
C LEU A 22 -0.50 9.09 -4.76
N LEU A 23 0.20 7.98 -5.04
CA LEU A 23 0.64 7.07 -3.98
C LEU A 23 1.59 7.76 -3.02
N LYS A 24 2.54 8.56 -3.51
CA LYS A 24 3.44 9.33 -2.63
C LYS A 24 2.66 10.18 -1.62
N ASN A 25 1.63 10.90 -2.06
CA ASN A 25 0.83 11.75 -1.18
C ASN A 25 0.14 10.94 -0.07
N GLU A 26 -0.37 9.75 -0.40
CA GLU A 26 -0.96 8.85 0.60
C GLU A 26 0.08 8.36 1.62
N LEU A 27 1.29 8.00 1.15
CA LEU A 27 2.36 7.52 2.02
C LEU A 27 2.95 8.63 2.90
N ASP A 28 3.15 9.83 2.35
CA ASP A 28 3.61 11.01 3.11
C ASP A 28 2.64 11.30 4.27
N HIS A 29 1.33 11.16 4.04
CA HIS A 29 0.34 11.34 5.09
C HIS A 29 0.48 10.31 6.21
N ILE A 30 0.72 9.04 5.88
CA ILE A 30 0.93 7.99 6.89
C ILE A 30 2.20 8.27 7.69
N VAL A 31 3.29 8.69 7.03
CA VAL A 31 4.54 9.08 7.68
C VAL A 31 4.34 10.30 8.59
N ALA A 32 3.55 11.28 8.17
CA ALA A 32 3.25 12.47 8.98
C ALA A 32 2.51 12.13 10.28
N GLN A 33 1.74 11.04 10.32
CA GLN A 33 1.10 10.52 11.54
C GLN A 33 2.08 9.77 12.46
N GLY A 34 3.33 9.55 12.04
CA GLY A 34 4.30 8.72 12.76
C GLY A 34 3.96 7.23 12.71
N TRP A 35 3.20 6.79 11.72
CA TRP A 35 2.79 5.39 11.56
C TRP A 35 3.77 4.62 10.68
N LEU A 36 3.79 3.30 10.82
CA LEU A 36 4.57 2.42 9.95
C LEU A 36 3.71 1.98 8.77
N TYR A 37 4.35 1.72 7.64
CA TYR A 37 3.67 1.15 6.48
C TYR A 37 4.57 0.21 5.69
N ARG A 38 3.94 -0.65 4.88
CA ARG A 38 4.54 -1.28 3.70
C ARG A 38 3.58 -1.17 2.54
N ALA A 39 4.09 -0.73 1.39
CA ALA A 39 3.31 -0.50 0.18
C ALA A 39 3.89 -1.33 -0.96
N PHE A 40 3.05 -2.15 -1.57
CA PHE A 40 3.41 -3.00 -2.71
C PHE A 40 2.55 -2.60 -3.90
N VAL A 41 3.19 -2.16 -4.97
CA VAL A 41 2.53 -1.76 -6.21
C VAL A 41 2.47 -2.97 -7.14
N PHE A 42 1.32 -3.20 -7.75
CA PHE A 42 1.11 -4.28 -8.72
C PHE A 42 0.32 -3.79 -9.93
N GLY A 43 -0.13 -4.71 -10.78
CA GLY A 43 -0.97 -4.38 -11.92
C GLY A 43 -0.21 -3.67 -13.05
N SER A 44 -0.95 -2.87 -13.82
CA SER A 44 -0.48 -2.35 -15.10
C SER A 44 0.72 -1.40 -14.99
N LEU A 45 0.86 -0.67 -13.86
CA LEU A 45 1.98 0.24 -13.65
C LEU A 45 3.34 -0.47 -13.68
N VAL A 46 3.44 -1.66 -13.07
CA VAL A 46 4.72 -2.36 -12.90
C VAL A 46 4.89 -3.59 -13.77
N ASN A 47 3.79 -4.18 -14.27
CA ASN A 47 3.79 -5.43 -15.03
C ASN A 47 3.40 -5.28 -16.51
N SER A 48 3.10 -4.07 -16.99
CA SER A 48 2.73 -3.84 -18.39
C SER A 48 3.80 -3.05 -19.14
N ASP A 49 4.05 -3.49 -20.39
CA ASP A 49 4.85 -2.76 -21.38
C ASP A 49 4.10 -1.55 -21.98
N LYS A 50 2.83 -1.33 -21.61
CA LYS A 50 2.05 -0.17 -22.06
C LYS A 50 2.58 1.11 -21.44
N ASP A 51 2.76 2.15 -22.26
CA ASP A 51 3.28 3.45 -21.81
C ASP A 51 2.34 4.20 -20.86
N GLU A 52 1.02 3.96 -20.95
CA GLU A 52 -0.01 4.68 -20.21
C GLU A 52 -0.93 3.73 -19.43
N PRO A 53 -0.64 3.47 -18.14
CA PRO A 53 -1.52 2.73 -17.26
C PRO A 53 -2.76 3.57 -16.87
N GLY A 54 -3.90 2.88 -16.74
CA GLY A 54 -5.18 3.48 -16.39
C GLY A 54 -5.24 3.93 -14.93
N ASP A 55 -4.58 3.21 -14.02
CA ASP A 55 -4.63 3.39 -12.58
C ASP A 55 -3.33 2.88 -11.93
N ILE A 56 -3.23 3.02 -10.60
CA ILE A 56 -2.23 2.38 -9.76
C ILE A 56 -2.89 1.51 -8.70
N ASP A 57 -2.58 0.22 -8.72
CA ASP A 57 -3.06 -0.76 -7.74
C ASP A 57 -2.00 -1.00 -6.65
N VAL A 58 -2.44 -0.93 -5.39
CA VAL A 58 -1.55 -0.96 -4.24
C VAL A 58 -2.10 -1.85 -3.15
N LEU A 59 -1.27 -2.79 -2.67
CA LEU A 59 -1.45 -3.45 -1.39
C LEU A 59 -0.77 -2.61 -0.31
N LEU A 60 -1.53 -2.16 0.69
CA LEU A 60 -1.02 -1.26 1.72
C LEU A 60 -1.25 -1.85 3.10
N CYS A 61 -0.18 -2.13 3.83
CA CYS A 61 -0.25 -2.46 5.25
C CYS A 61 0.17 -1.24 6.07
N ILE A 62 -0.65 -0.84 7.05
CA ILE A 62 -0.36 0.27 7.97
C ILE A 62 -0.33 -0.28 9.39
N SER A 63 0.72 0.02 10.16
CA SER A 63 0.69 -0.15 11.61
C SER A 63 0.58 1.18 12.31
N LYS A 64 -0.47 1.31 13.12
CA LYS A 64 -0.84 2.52 13.86
C LYS A 64 -0.97 2.22 15.36
N PRO A 65 -0.85 3.25 16.23
CA PRO A 65 -1.07 3.08 17.65
C PRO A 65 -2.48 2.57 17.97
N PHE A 66 -2.62 1.92 19.13
CA PHE A 66 -3.93 1.57 19.65
C PHE A 66 -4.77 2.85 19.88
N GLY A 67 -6.05 2.81 19.51
CA GLY A 67 -6.96 3.96 19.64
C GLY A 67 -6.78 5.07 18.62
N ALA A 68 -5.76 5.01 17.75
CA ALA A 68 -5.63 5.95 16.64
C ALA A 68 -6.80 5.79 15.65
N ASP A 69 -7.19 6.90 15.01
CA ASP A 69 -8.24 6.87 13.99
C ASP A 69 -7.91 5.89 12.85
N PHE A 70 -8.96 5.43 12.15
CA PHE A 70 -8.77 4.65 10.94
C PHE A 70 -8.14 5.52 9.86
N TRP A 71 -7.09 5.01 9.23
CA TRP A 71 -6.56 5.65 8.03
C TRP A 71 -7.62 5.64 6.94
N ARG A 72 -7.76 6.76 6.25
CA ARG A 72 -8.62 6.91 5.07
C ARG A 72 -7.78 7.49 3.93
N LYS A 73 -7.99 6.96 2.72
CA LYS A 73 -7.42 7.50 1.48
C LYS A 73 -7.73 8.99 1.40
N LEU A 74 -6.70 9.82 1.22
CA LEU A 74 -6.85 11.28 1.12
C LEU A 74 -7.32 11.70 -0.26
N THR A 75 -6.77 11.07 -1.29
CA THR A 75 -7.08 11.36 -2.68
C THR A 75 -8.49 10.87 -2.98
N ALA A 76 -9.33 11.74 -3.52
CA ALA A 76 -10.65 11.34 -4.04
C ALA A 76 -10.56 10.75 -5.46
N SER A 77 -9.34 10.53 -5.98
CA SER A 77 -9.14 10.05 -7.34
C SER A 77 -9.45 8.55 -7.43
N GLU A 78 -10.19 8.16 -8.46
CA GLU A 78 -10.35 6.76 -8.87
C GLU A 78 -9.11 6.23 -9.59
N ASP A 79 -8.07 7.05 -9.81
CA ASP A 79 -6.82 6.60 -10.43
C ASP A 79 -5.92 5.78 -9.48
N ILE A 80 -6.24 5.70 -8.18
CA ILE A 80 -5.47 4.97 -7.18
C ILE A 80 -6.36 4.01 -6.39
N HIS A 81 -6.07 2.73 -6.54
CA HIS A 81 -6.77 1.64 -5.89
C HIS A 81 -5.92 1.06 -4.77
N ILE A 82 -6.41 1.16 -3.54
CA ILE A 82 -5.68 0.69 -2.36
C ILE A 82 -6.49 -0.42 -1.69
N LYS A 83 -5.89 -1.60 -1.59
CA LYS A 83 -6.37 -2.68 -0.74
C LYS A 83 -5.56 -2.66 0.56
N GLY A 84 -6.21 -2.17 1.61
CA GLY A 84 -5.58 -1.83 2.87
C GLY A 84 -5.75 -2.90 3.95
N CYS A 85 -4.69 -3.12 4.73
CA CYS A 85 -4.73 -3.82 6.02
C CYS A 85 -4.21 -2.86 7.10
N GLN A 86 -4.96 -2.70 8.20
CA GLN A 86 -4.56 -1.83 9.32
C GLN A 86 -4.32 -2.68 10.57
N LEU A 87 -3.13 -2.53 11.15
CA LEU A 87 -2.68 -3.25 12.33
C LEU A 87 -2.55 -2.28 13.51
N ALA A 88 -3.12 -2.65 14.64
CA ALA A 88 -2.87 -2.02 15.92
C ALA A 88 -2.26 -3.03 16.90
N PRO A 89 -1.42 -2.59 17.84
CA PRO A 89 -1.01 -3.42 18.97
C PRO A 89 -2.24 -3.93 19.73
N ASN A 90 -2.10 -5.12 20.33
CA ASN A 90 -3.13 -5.61 21.24
C ASN A 90 -3.20 -4.69 22.45
N PHE A 91 -4.42 -4.43 22.92
CA PHE A 91 -4.63 -3.70 24.16
C PHE A 91 -4.09 -4.54 25.33
N ASP A 92 -3.24 -3.93 26.13
CA ASP A 92 -2.74 -4.48 27.39
C ASP A 92 -2.99 -3.45 28.49
N SER A 93 -3.95 -3.76 29.37
CA SER A 93 -4.34 -2.90 30.48
C SER A 93 -3.31 -2.80 31.59
N GLU A 94 -2.34 -3.73 31.63
CA GLU A 94 -1.28 -3.77 32.65
C GLU A 94 0.04 -3.17 32.13
N ALA A 95 0.11 -2.87 30.83
CA ALA A 95 1.28 -2.27 30.20
C ALA A 95 1.56 -0.88 30.79
N ARG A 96 2.73 -0.74 31.40
CA ARG A 96 3.24 0.54 31.95
C ARG A 96 3.80 1.47 30.88
N THR A 97 3.89 1.00 29.64
CA THR A 97 4.44 1.73 28.50
C THR A 97 3.54 1.53 27.29
N VAL A 98 3.48 2.54 26.42
CA VAL A 98 2.75 2.44 25.14
C VAL A 98 3.31 1.24 24.36
N PRO A 99 2.48 0.25 23.96
CA PRO A 99 2.94 -0.89 23.20
C PRO A 99 3.60 -0.45 21.89
N PRO A 100 4.70 -1.10 21.47
CA PRO A 100 5.33 -0.78 20.19
C PRO A 100 4.38 -1.09 19.03
N LEU A 101 4.56 -0.36 17.92
CA LEU A 101 3.85 -0.66 16.68
C LEU A 101 4.15 -2.07 16.19
N ARG A 102 3.16 -2.70 15.55
CA ARG A 102 3.33 -4.04 14.98
C ARG A 102 4.13 -3.93 13.69
N SER A 103 4.95 -4.93 13.42
CA SER A 103 5.55 -5.08 12.08
C SER A 103 4.44 -5.25 11.05
N CYS A 104 4.50 -4.46 9.98
CA CYS A 104 3.61 -4.59 8.84
C CYS A 104 3.78 -5.95 8.14
N HIS A 105 2.71 -6.45 7.54
CA HIS A 105 2.74 -7.68 6.75
C HIS A 105 3.69 -7.56 5.55
N GLY A 106 4.39 -8.65 5.26
CA GLY A 106 5.20 -8.77 4.04
C GLY A 106 4.34 -9.05 2.81
N VAL A 107 4.98 -9.06 1.64
CA VAL A 107 4.32 -9.23 0.34
C VAL A 107 3.48 -10.51 0.25
N GLU A 108 4.02 -11.64 0.71
CA GLU A 108 3.33 -12.95 0.68
C GLU A 108 2.00 -12.90 1.44
N GLU A 109 2.01 -12.32 2.63
CA GLU A 109 0.83 -12.23 3.48
C GLU A 109 -0.18 -11.22 2.92
N MET A 110 0.28 -10.10 2.35
CA MET A 110 -0.60 -9.14 1.70
C MET A 110 -1.28 -9.72 0.45
N VAL A 111 -0.55 -10.48 -0.37
CA VAL A 111 -1.10 -11.18 -1.54
C VAL A 111 -2.10 -12.24 -1.11
N ARG A 112 -1.79 -13.03 -0.08
CA ARG A 112 -2.72 -14.02 0.50
C ARG A 112 -4.03 -13.36 0.92
N LEU A 113 -3.96 -12.28 1.70
CA LEU A 113 -5.14 -11.54 2.17
C LEU A 113 -5.95 -10.95 1.00
N PHE A 114 -5.26 -10.41 -0.01
CA PHE A 114 -5.90 -9.91 -1.23
C PHE A 114 -6.65 -11.02 -1.97
N ASN A 115 -5.99 -12.12 -2.30
CA ASN A 115 -6.58 -13.24 -3.03
C ASN A 115 -7.71 -13.91 -2.25
N GLU A 116 -7.62 -13.99 -0.91
CA GLU A 116 -8.72 -14.46 -0.07
C GLU A 116 -9.93 -13.51 -0.10
N SER A 117 -9.69 -12.20 -0.20
CA SER A 117 -10.76 -11.21 -0.30
C SER A 117 -11.47 -11.21 -1.65
N THR A 118 -10.74 -11.41 -2.75
CA THR A 118 -11.29 -11.42 -4.12
C THR A 118 -12.10 -12.68 -4.41
N LYS A 119 -11.75 -13.83 -3.83
CA LYS A 119 -12.55 -15.07 -3.93
C LYS A 119 -13.99 -14.95 -3.41
N ASN A 120 -14.27 -13.96 -2.56
CA ASN A 120 -15.61 -13.69 -2.04
C ASN A 120 -16.37 -12.68 -2.91
N THR A 121 -15.79 -12.23 -4.02
CA THR A 121 -16.37 -11.31 -5.00
C THR A 121 -16.59 -12.02 -6.33
N GLU A 122 -17.37 -11.42 -7.23
CA GLU A 122 -17.54 -11.94 -8.61
C GLU A 122 -16.31 -11.66 -9.50
N GLU A 123 -15.27 -11.00 -8.95
CA GLU A 123 -14.01 -10.71 -9.65
C GLU A 123 -13.01 -11.85 -9.44
N ASP A 124 -12.79 -12.66 -10.48
CA ASP A 124 -11.80 -13.73 -10.48
C ASP A 124 -10.39 -13.18 -10.78
N ILE A 125 -9.87 -12.39 -9.84
CA ILE A 125 -8.54 -11.77 -9.90
C ILE A 125 -7.65 -12.42 -8.84
N GLU A 126 -6.55 -13.02 -9.31
CA GLU A 126 -5.49 -13.58 -8.48
C GLU A 126 -4.15 -12.96 -8.87
N ILE A 127 -3.36 -12.57 -7.86
CA ILE A 127 -2.00 -12.04 -8.04
C ILE A 127 -1.00 -12.88 -7.26
N SER A 128 0.27 -12.78 -7.64
CA SER A 128 1.40 -13.44 -6.95
C SER A 128 2.42 -12.42 -6.42
N ALA A 129 3.25 -12.84 -5.47
CA ALA A 129 4.20 -11.96 -4.80
C ALA A 129 5.29 -11.39 -5.72
N ASP A 130 5.67 -12.13 -6.76
CA ASP A 130 6.64 -11.72 -7.79
C ASP A 130 6.10 -10.63 -8.74
N GLN A 131 4.77 -10.45 -8.80
CA GLN A 131 4.12 -9.37 -9.55
C GLN A 131 4.05 -8.06 -8.77
N CYS A 132 4.55 -8.04 -7.54
CA CYS A 132 4.47 -6.91 -6.63
C CYS A 132 5.84 -6.26 -6.43
N VAL A 133 5.87 -4.93 -6.45
CA VAL A 133 7.09 -4.15 -6.21
C VAL A 133 6.91 -3.31 -4.95
N GLU A 134 7.75 -3.55 -3.94
CA GLU A 134 7.74 -2.74 -2.72
C GLU A 134 8.29 -1.33 -2.98
N MET A 135 7.51 -0.32 -2.61
CA MET A 135 7.91 1.09 -2.66
C MET A 135 8.03 1.68 -1.25
N THR A 136 9.10 2.42 -1.01
CA THR A 136 9.38 3.11 0.26
C THR A 136 9.79 4.56 0.00
N LEU A 137 9.44 5.46 0.91
CA LEU A 137 9.86 6.87 0.86
C LEU A 137 11.33 7.04 1.28
#